data_AF-A0A7S2WK70-F1
#
_entry.id   AF-A0A7S2WK70-F1
#
_cell.length_a   1.000
_cell.length_b   1.000
_cell.length_c   1.000
_cell.angle_alpha   90.00
_cell.angle_beta   90.00
_cell.angle_gamma   90.00
#
_symmetry.space_group_name_H-M   'P 1'
#
loop_
_entity.id
_entity.type
_entity.pdbx_description
1 polymer ?
#
loop_
_entity_poly.entity_id
_entity_poly.type
_entity_poly.pdbx_seq_one_letter_code
_entity_poly.pdbx_strand_id
1 'polypeptide(L)'
;EAMEGLHRLMPIKDGISNFELVMTELMDCLERILASDDELSHLLLTESGQLCHPNGGPGVDLVGTADSAGAELKQAWVTELGMMVESYHRRLQLVRHQVTFLQSQVKSTQEIAVGMAEL
;
A
#
# COMPACT_ATOMS: atom_id res chain seq x y z
N GLU A 1 14.87 -6.29 -36.62
CA GLU A 1 13.64 -6.53 -35.82
C GLU A 1 13.93 -6.81 -34.35
N ALA A 2 14.83 -7.74 -34.01
CA ALA A 2 15.18 -8.08 -32.61
C ALA A 2 15.67 -6.87 -31.77
N MET A 3 16.54 -6.03 -32.33
CA MET A 3 17.07 -4.83 -31.64
C MET A 3 15.98 -3.78 -31.35
N GLU A 4 14.99 -3.65 -32.24
CA GLU A 4 13.86 -2.73 -32.06
C GLU A 4 12.89 -3.27 -31.00
N GLY A 5 12.68 -4.59 -30.94
CA GLY A 5 11.95 -5.25 -29.86
C GLY A 5 12.62 -5.06 -28.49
N LEU A 6 13.95 -5.14 -28.43
CA LEU A 6 14.72 -4.91 -27.20
C LEU A 6 14.59 -3.46 -26.71
N HIS A 7 14.68 -2.48 -27.60
CA HIS A 7 14.46 -1.07 -27.27
C HIS A 7 13.03 -0.79 -26.77
N ARG A 8 12.03 -1.48 -27.31
CA ARG A 8 10.64 -1.37 -26.84
C ARG A 8 10.40 -2.00 -25.46
N LEU A 9 11.20 -3.01 -25.08
CA LEU A 9 11.10 -3.67 -23.77
C LEU A 9 11.76 -2.86 -22.63
N MET A 10 12.73 -2.01 -22.94
CA MET A 10 13.43 -1.18 -21.94
C MET A 10 12.49 -0.26 -21.13
N PRO A 11 11.62 0.58 -21.74
CA PRO A 11 10.70 1.42 -20.96
C PRO A 11 9.66 0.60 -20.18
N ILE A 12 9.30 -0.59 -20.65
CA ILE A 12 8.39 -1.50 -19.94
C ILE A 12 9.08 -2.04 -18.68
N LYS A 13 10.33 -2.48 -18.80
CA LYS A 13 11.14 -2.93 -17.67
C LYS A 13 11.27 -1.83 -16.62
N ASP A 14 11.67 -0.63 -17.04
CA ASP A 14 11.89 0.50 -16.13
C ASP A 14 10.58 0.92 -15.44
N GLY A 15 9.47 0.94 -16.17
CA GLY A 15 8.15 1.24 -15.62
C GLY A 15 7.71 0.22 -14.56
N ILE A 16 7.92 -1.08 -14.83
CA ILE A 16 7.58 -2.15 -13.87
C ILE A 16 8.48 -2.08 -12.63
N SER A 17 9.79 -1.82 -12.80
CA SER A 17 10.71 -1.66 -11.66
C SER A 17 10.39 -0.43 -10.80
N ASN A 18 10.03 0.69 -11.42
CA ASN A 18 9.60 1.88 -10.67
C ASN A 18 8.29 1.63 -9.91
N PHE A 19 7.34 0.93 -10.52
CA PHE A 19 6.09 0.55 -9.86
C PHE A 19 6.33 -0.40 -8.67
N GLU A 20 7.23 -1.37 -8.80
CA GLU A 20 7.64 -2.25 -7.70
C GLU A 20 8.22 -1.48 -6.51
N LEU A 21 9.08 -0.49 -6.78
CA LEU A 21 9.68 0.34 -5.74
C LEU A 21 8.62 1.10 -4.94
N VAL A 22 7.73 1.83 -5.62
CA VAL A 22 6.65 2.59 -4.97
C VAL A 22 5.72 1.67 -4.17
N MET A 23 5.39 0.49 -4.72
CA MET A 23 4.56 -0.48 -4.01
C MET A 23 5.24 -1.05 -2.77
N THR A 24 6.55 -1.27 -2.82
CA THR A 24 7.35 -1.75 -1.68
C THR A 24 7.35 -0.70 -0.57
N GLU A 25 7.62 0.55 -0.90
CA GLU A 25 7.55 1.66 0.06
C GLU A 25 6.15 1.80 0.70
N LEU A 26 5.10 1.63 -0.11
CA LEU A 26 3.72 1.67 0.37
C LEU A 26 3.42 0.49 1.30
N MET A 27 3.86 -0.72 0.97
CA MET A 27 3.70 -1.89 1.83
C MET A 27 4.44 -1.72 3.15
N ASP A 28 5.69 -1.25 3.13
CA ASP A 28 6.48 -0.97 4.34
C ASP A 28 5.84 0.12 5.20
N CYS A 29 5.15 1.08 4.59
CA CYS A 29 4.34 2.07 5.31
C CYS A 29 3.16 1.40 6.03
N LEU A 30 2.38 0.57 5.33
CA LEU A 30 1.23 -0.12 5.93
C LEU A 30 1.64 -1.11 7.01
N GLU A 31 2.77 -1.79 6.87
CA GLU A 31 3.29 -2.70 7.90
C GLU A 31 3.68 -1.95 9.18
N ARG A 32 4.27 -0.75 9.06
CA ARG A 32 4.57 0.10 10.22
C ARG A 32 3.30 0.54 10.94
N ILE A 33 2.30 0.98 10.19
CA ILE A 33 1.00 1.37 10.75
C ILE A 33 0.36 0.19 11.48
N LEU A 34 0.33 -1.00 10.86
CA LEU A 34 -0.24 -2.22 11.47
C LEU A 34 0.54 -2.71 12.69
N ALA A 35 1.83 -2.40 12.80
CA ALA A 35 2.67 -2.80 13.92
C ALA A 35 2.53 -1.88 15.15
N SER A 36 1.81 -0.76 15.04
CA SER A 36 1.71 0.25 16.08
C SER A 36 0.25 0.68 16.31
N ASP A 37 -0.31 0.24 17.45
CA ASP A 37 -1.64 0.67 17.91
C ASP A 37 -1.72 2.20 18.10
N ASP A 38 -0.59 2.83 18.43
CA ASP A 38 -0.47 4.29 18.51
C ASP A 38 -0.56 4.94 17.13
N GLU A 39 0.09 4.39 16.10
CA GLU A 39 -0.01 4.91 14.73
C GLU A 39 -1.43 4.73 14.14
N LEU A 40 -2.06 3.57 14.38
CA LEU A 40 -3.47 3.35 14.01
C LEU A 40 -4.40 4.33 14.74
N SER A 41 -4.16 4.57 16.03
CA SER A 41 -4.92 5.55 16.81
C SER A 41 -4.72 6.97 16.29
N HIS A 42 -3.49 7.34 15.90
CA HIS A 42 -3.20 8.64 15.30
C HIS A 42 -3.84 8.81 13.91
N LEU A 43 -3.87 7.74 13.11
CA LEU A 43 -4.57 7.73 11.82
C LEU A 43 -6.07 7.97 12.02
N LEU A 44 -6.67 7.30 13.01
CA LEU A 44 -8.07 7.50 13.41
C LEU A 44 -8.34 8.95 13.84
N LEU A 45 -7.44 9.54 14.63
CA LEU A 45 -7.55 10.93 15.07
C LEU A 45 -7.37 11.94 13.92
N THR A 46 -6.61 11.60 12.89
CA THR A 46 -6.44 12.43 11.70
C THR A 46 -7.69 12.42 10.82
N GLU A 47 -8.32 11.24 10.66
CA GLU A 47 -9.61 11.10 9.98
C GLU A 47 -10.75 11.76 10.78
N SER A 48 -10.78 11.53 12.09
CA SER A 48 -11.77 12.14 13.01
C SER A 48 -11.58 13.65 13.14
N GLY A 49 -10.35 14.15 13.08
CA GLY A 49 -10.03 15.58 13.09
C GLY A 49 -10.49 16.32 11.83
N GLN A 50 -10.68 15.62 10.70
CA GLN A 50 -11.35 16.17 9.52
C GLN A 50 -12.89 16.14 9.65
N LEU A 51 -13.45 15.24 10.45
CA LEU A 51 -14.88 15.15 10.73
C LEU A 51 -15.34 16.10 11.86
N CYS A 52 -14.41 16.51 12.73
CA CYS A 52 -14.67 17.45 13.81
C CYS A 52 -14.45 18.90 13.36
N HIS A 53 -15.37 19.46 12.57
CA HIS A 53 -15.88 20.85 12.60
C HIS A 53 -16.77 21.12 11.36
N PRO A 54 -17.94 21.81 11.41
CA PRO A 54 -18.74 22.27 12.54
C PRO A 54 -20.26 22.02 12.32
N ASN A 55 -20.71 20.83 11.91
CA ASN A 55 -22.16 20.54 11.80
C ASN A 55 -22.49 19.06 12.09
N GLY A 56 -22.66 18.72 13.37
CA GLY A 56 -23.80 17.88 13.78
C GLY A 56 -23.60 16.38 14.08
N GLY A 57 -22.44 15.93 14.57
CA GLY A 57 -22.31 14.65 15.28
C GLY A 57 -21.69 14.88 16.67
N PRO A 58 -22.00 14.07 17.72
CA PRO A 58 -21.46 14.31 19.04
C PRO A 58 -19.93 14.18 18.97
N GLY A 59 -19.26 15.32 19.06
CA GLY A 59 -17.83 15.39 19.27
C GLY A 59 -17.54 14.69 20.58
N VAL A 60 -17.11 13.44 20.48
CA VAL A 60 -16.42 12.80 21.60
C VAL A 60 -15.07 13.51 21.64
N ASP A 61 -14.95 14.47 22.55
CA ASP A 61 -13.65 14.89 23.05
C ASP A 61 -12.95 13.60 23.54
N LEU A 62 -12.16 12.98 22.65
CA LEU A 62 -11.28 11.85 22.96
C LEU A 62 -10.20 12.22 23.99
N VAL A 63 -10.23 13.46 24.49
CA VAL A 63 -9.31 14.05 25.46
C VAL A 63 -9.95 14.13 26.87
N GLY A 64 -11.25 13.83 27.05
CA GLY A 64 -11.99 14.33 28.21
C GLY A 64 -12.50 13.33 29.27
N THR A 65 -13.03 12.17 28.91
CA THR A 65 -13.74 11.32 29.89
C THR A 65 -13.26 9.88 29.87
N ALA A 66 -12.60 9.51 30.96
CA ALA A 66 -12.21 8.15 31.32
C ALA A 66 -13.41 7.26 31.67
N ASP A 67 -14.47 7.31 30.86
CA ASP A 67 -15.58 6.37 30.96
C ASP A 67 -15.28 5.19 30.02
N SER A 68 -15.38 3.97 30.55
CA SER A 68 -15.06 2.71 29.87
C SER A 68 -15.70 2.59 28.48
N ALA A 69 -16.88 3.17 28.29
CA ALA A 69 -17.58 3.20 26.99
C ALA A 69 -16.84 3.96 25.88
N GLY A 70 -16.12 5.05 26.21
CA GLY A 70 -15.33 5.81 25.24
C GLY A 70 -14.07 5.07 24.79
N ALA A 71 -13.44 4.35 25.73
CA ALA A 71 -12.29 3.50 25.44
C ALA A 71 -12.68 2.28 24.57
N GLU A 72 -13.83 1.66 24.85
CA GLU A 72 -14.37 0.54 24.06
C GLU A 72 -14.70 0.96 22.62
N LEU A 73 -15.31 2.14 22.43
CA LEU A 73 -15.61 2.67 21.09
C LEU A 73 -14.33 2.97 20.30
N LYS A 74 -13.34 3.60 20.94
CA LYS A 74 -12.02 3.86 20.33
C LYS A 74 -11.36 2.56 19.91
N GLN A 75 -11.39 1.53 20.76
CA GLN A 75 -10.81 0.23 20.44
C GLN A 75 -11.51 -0.45 19.25
N ALA A 76 -12.84 -0.37 19.18
CA ALA A 76 -13.61 -0.92 18.06
C ALA A 76 -13.22 -0.25 16.73
N TRP A 77 -13.06 1.08 16.73
CA TRP A 77 -12.66 1.83 15.54
C TRP A 77 -11.21 1.55 15.12
N VAL A 78 -10.28 1.45 16.07
CA VAL A 78 -8.90 1.03 15.81
C VAL A 78 -8.87 -0.38 15.19
N THR A 79 -9.72 -1.29 15.68
CA THR A 79 -9.83 -2.65 15.14
C THR A 79 -10.36 -2.63 13.70
N GLU A 80 -11.40 -1.84 13.42
CA GLU A 80 -11.96 -1.71 12.07
C GLU A 80 -10.96 -1.09 11.08
N LEU A 81 -10.26 -0.03 11.49
CA LEU A 81 -9.21 0.60 10.71
C LEU A 81 -8.05 -0.37 10.46
N GLY A 82 -7.63 -1.13 11.47
CA GLY A 82 -6.63 -2.19 11.33
C GLY A 82 -7.04 -3.23 10.28
N MET A 83 -8.27 -3.74 10.34
CA MET A 83 -8.80 -4.68 9.34
C MET A 83 -8.81 -4.09 7.92
N MET A 84 -9.13 -2.79 7.79
CA MET A 84 -9.11 -2.11 6.50
C MET A 84 -7.68 -1.98 5.95
N VAL A 85 -6.72 -1.56 6.79
CA VAL A 85 -5.30 -1.43 6.42
C VAL A 85 -4.72 -2.79 6.04
N GLU A 86 -5.04 -3.85 6.78
CA GLU A 86 -4.67 -5.24 6.42
C GLU A 86 -5.24 -5.67 5.07
N SER A 87 -6.47 -5.29 4.75
CA SER A 87 -7.09 -5.60 3.46
C SER A 87 -6.33 -4.93 2.31
N TYR A 88 -5.94 -3.66 2.47
CA TYR A 88 -5.11 -2.97 1.49
C TYR A 88 -3.71 -3.60 1.36
N HIS A 89 -3.08 -3.95 2.48
CA HIS A 89 -1.78 -4.63 2.48
C HIS A 89 -1.84 -5.97 1.73
N ARG A 90 -2.86 -6.81 2.00
CA ARG A 90 -3.09 -8.07 1.26
C ARG A 90 -3.32 -7.85 -0.24
N ARG A 91 -4.06 -6.81 -0.62
CA ARG A 91 -4.27 -6.47 -2.04
C ARG A 91 -2.96 -6.05 -2.71
N LEU A 92 -2.12 -5.26 -2.03
CA LEU A 92 -0.80 -4.88 -2.56
C LEU A 92 0.13 -6.09 -2.68
N GLN A 93 0.09 -7.04 -1.74
CA GLN A 93 0.83 -8.30 -1.87
C GLN A 93 0.45 -9.08 -3.12
N LEU A 94 -0.85 -9.16 -3.45
CA LEU A 94 -1.33 -9.81 -4.67
C LEU A 94 -0.80 -9.11 -5.93
N VAL A 95 -0.87 -7.78 -5.96
CA VAL A 95 -0.33 -6.99 -7.08
C VAL A 95 1.18 -7.19 -7.19
N ARG A 96 1.91 -7.27 -6.07
CA ARG A 96 3.35 -7.54 -6.07
C ARG A 96 3.70 -8.86 -6.74
N HIS A 97 2.94 -9.92 -6.49
CA HIS A 97 3.16 -11.19 -7.16
C HIS A 97 2.99 -11.09 -8.69
N GLN A 98 2.00 -10.32 -9.15
CA GLN A 98 1.79 -10.08 -10.58
C GLN A 98 2.94 -9.28 -11.20
N VAL A 99 3.44 -8.28 -10.50
CA VAL A 99 4.59 -7.45 -10.92
C VAL A 99 5.85 -8.29 -11.05
N THR A 100 6.19 -9.10 -10.04
CA THR A 100 7.36 -10.00 -10.08
C THR A 100 7.27 -11.00 -11.24
N PHE A 101 6.05 -11.51 -11.52
CA PHE A 101 5.82 -12.37 -12.67
C PHE A 101 6.06 -11.63 -14.00
N LEU A 102 5.53 -10.42 -14.15
CA LEU A 102 5.75 -9.58 -15.35
C LEU A 102 7.23 -9.25 -15.55
N GLN A 103 7.96 -8.91 -14.49
CA GLN A 103 9.41 -8.69 -14.57
C GLN A 103 10.15 -9.92 -15.08
N SER A 104 9.77 -11.10 -14.60
CA SER A 104 10.36 -12.37 -15.04
C SER A 104 10.10 -12.62 -16.53
N GLN A 105 8.89 -12.32 -17.01
CA GLN A 105 8.55 -12.41 -18.44
C GLN A 105 9.33 -11.41 -19.30
N VAL A 106 9.45 -10.16 -18.85
CA VAL A 106 10.22 -9.13 -19.57
C VAL A 106 11.69 -9.53 -19.64
N LYS A 107 12.26 -10.01 -18.53
CA LYS A 107 13.65 -10.50 -18.48
C LYS A 107 13.87 -11.67 -19.44
N SER A 108 13.00 -12.68 -19.37
CA SER A 108 13.06 -13.84 -20.27
C SER A 108 12.97 -13.42 -21.75
N THR A 109 12.08 -12.49 -22.08
CA THR A 109 11.93 -11.98 -23.46
C THR A 109 13.17 -11.20 -23.90
N GLN A 110 13.78 -10.41 -23.01
CA GLN A 110 15.04 -9.71 -23.31
C GLN A 110 16.19 -10.69 -23.57
N GLU A 111 16.33 -11.74 -22.74
CA GLU A 111 17.36 -12.76 -22.91
C GLU A 111 17.23 -13.49 -24.26
N ILE A 112 16.01 -13.85 -24.66
CA ILE A 112 15.74 -14.46 -25.97
C ILE A 112 16.09 -13.48 -27.10
N ALA A 113 15.66 -12.21 -27.00
CA ALA A 113 15.91 -11.21 -28.03
C ALA A 113 17.41 -10.91 -28.21
N VAL A 114 18.18 -10.90 -27.11
CA VAL A 114 19.65 -10.76 -27.16
C VAL A 114 20.28 -11.98 -27.81
N GLY A 115 19.91 -13.20 -27.39
CA GLY A 115 20.45 -14.44 -27.98
C GLY A 115 20.14 -14.58 -29.47
N MET A 116 18.98 -14.08 -29.93
CA MET A 116 18.64 -14.03 -31.36
C MET A 116 19.37 -12.92 -32.13
N ALA A 117 19.85 -11.87 -31.47
CA ALA A 117 20.62 -10.80 -32.12
C ALA A 117 22.12 -11.14 -32.25
N GLU A 118 22.60 -12.10 -31.46
CA GLU A 118 24.00 -12.59 -31.50
C GLU A 118 24.23 -13.73 -32.51
N LEU A 119 23.15 -14.29 -33.08
CA LEU A 119 23.15 -15.32 -34.14
C LEU A 119 23.01 -14.69 -35.54
#